data_AF-A0A397WC00-F1
#
_entry.id   AF-A0A397WC00-F1
#
_cell.length_a   1.000
_cell.length_b   1.000
_cell.length_c   1.000
_cell.angle_alpha   90.00
_cell.angle_beta   90.00
_cell.angle_gamma   90.00
#
_symmetry.space_group_name_H-M   'P 1'
#
loop_
_entity.id
_entity.type
_entity.pdbx_description
1 polymer ?
#
loop_
_entity_poly.entity_id
_entity_poly.type
_entity_poly.pdbx_seq_one_letter_code
_entity_poly.pdbx_strand_id
1 'polypeptide(L)'
;IDLVYFVYFISRIIPAVLIDHILFISRSHLAFNLLKSMVQYIENFNDPFFIKSPTWFISCLYMETCVRLPMLIYSVHVSTTTFECLSELFFGDHEGLLKSQRNLLLSFYFPYFMIPFICLIDSFFRINN
;
A
#
# COMPACT_ATOMS: atom_id res chain seq x y z
N ILE A 1 20.16 9.82 -0.89
CA ILE A 1 19.71 8.94 0.23
C ILE A 1 18.26 8.53 -0.04
N ASP A 2 17.35 9.47 -0.32
CA ASP A 2 15.93 9.16 -0.60
C ASP A 2 15.68 8.27 -1.83
N LEU A 3 16.46 8.45 -2.92
CA LEU A 3 16.36 7.58 -4.11
C LEU A 3 16.74 6.12 -3.80
N VAL A 4 17.74 5.91 -2.92
CA VAL A 4 18.19 4.56 -2.53
C VAL A 4 17.11 3.87 -1.71
N TYR A 5 16.46 4.62 -0.80
CA TYR A 5 15.30 4.12 -0.06
C TYR A 5 14.13 3.81 -0.98
N PHE A 6 13.84 4.66 -1.96
CA PHE A 6 12.77 4.43 -2.93
C PHE A 6 13.00 3.14 -3.76
N VAL A 7 14.21 2.95 -4.28
CA VAL A 7 14.59 1.74 -5.03
C VAL A 7 14.52 0.50 -4.13
N TYR A 8 15.04 0.60 -2.91
CA TYR A 8 14.93 -0.46 -1.91
C TYR A 8 13.46 -0.81 -1.61
N PHE A 9 12.58 0.19 -1.51
CA PHE A 9 11.16 0.03 -1.24
C PHE A 9 10.43 -0.71 -2.36
N ILE A 10 10.62 -0.31 -3.61
CA ILE A 10 10.07 -1.02 -4.77
C ILE A 10 10.62 -2.45 -4.82
N SER A 11 11.91 -2.63 -4.54
CA SER A 11 12.55 -3.94 -4.54
C SER A 11 12.01 -4.87 -3.44
N ARG A 12 11.45 -4.34 -2.35
CA ARG A 12 10.89 -5.09 -1.20
C ARG A 12 9.41 -5.41 -1.37
N ILE A 13 8.64 -4.52 -2.00
CA ILE A 13 7.22 -4.75 -2.29
C ILE A 13 7.04 -5.97 -3.20
N ILE A 14 7.91 -6.12 -4.20
CA ILE A 14 7.80 -7.22 -5.18
C ILE A 14 7.95 -8.61 -4.50
N PRO A 15 9.01 -8.90 -3.72
CA PRO A 15 9.13 -10.12 -2.93
C PRO A 15 8.02 -10.29 -1.90
N ALA A 16 7.63 -9.22 -1.18
CA ALA A 16 6.56 -9.32 -0.17
C ALA A 16 5.24 -9.77 -0.81
N VAL A 17 4.83 -9.10 -1.89
CA VAL A 17 3.61 -9.47 -2.63
C VAL A 17 3.73 -10.89 -3.22
N LEU A 18 4.87 -11.25 -3.80
CA LEU A 18 5.06 -12.59 -4.39
C LEU A 18 5.05 -13.72 -3.34
N ILE A 19 5.75 -13.54 -2.22
CA ILE A 19 5.88 -14.54 -1.14
C ILE A 19 4.56 -14.66 -0.38
N ASP A 20 3.88 -13.55 -0.11
CA ASP A 20 2.64 -13.56 0.65
C ASP A 20 1.47 -14.13 -0.19
N HIS A 21 1.47 -13.91 -1.51
CA HIS A 21 0.51 -14.55 -2.42
C HIS A 21 0.87 -15.98 -2.82
N ILE A 22 2.09 -16.48 -2.55
CA ILE A 22 2.47 -17.87 -2.85
C ILE A 22 1.58 -18.86 -2.11
N LEU A 23 1.18 -18.59 -0.87
CA LEU A 23 0.28 -19.46 -0.09
C LEU A 23 -1.13 -19.53 -0.69
N PHE A 24 -1.57 -18.46 -1.35
CA PHE A 24 -2.87 -18.43 -2.03
C PHE A 24 -2.79 -19.08 -3.42
N ILE A 25 -1.70 -18.82 -4.16
CA ILE A 25 -1.48 -19.32 -5.53
C ILE A 25 -1.10 -20.80 -5.56
N SER A 26 -0.31 -21.31 -4.61
CA SER A 26 0.09 -22.73 -4.54
C SER A 26 -1.09 -23.70 -4.50
N ARG A 27 -2.30 -23.22 -4.17
CA ARG A 27 -3.53 -24.01 -4.17
C ARG A 27 -4.25 -24.04 -5.52
N SER A 28 -3.81 -23.22 -6.48
CA SER A 28 -4.24 -23.20 -7.88
C SER A 28 -3.07 -23.61 -8.78
N HIS A 29 -3.27 -24.54 -9.71
CA HIS A 29 -2.19 -25.16 -10.52
C HIS A 29 -1.44 -24.22 -11.50
N LEU A 30 -1.62 -22.90 -11.41
CA LEU A 30 -1.09 -21.92 -12.36
C LEU A 30 0.36 -21.52 -12.01
N ALA A 31 1.31 -22.41 -12.24
CA ALA A 31 2.71 -22.20 -11.89
C ALA A 31 3.44 -21.34 -12.96
N PHE A 32 3.69 -20.07 -12.62
CA PHE A 32 4.69 -19.24 -13.29
C PHE A 32 6.10 -19.81 -13.01
N ASN A 33 7.04 -19.74 -13.97
CA ASN A 33 8.40 -20.30 -13.82
C ASN A 33 9.15 -19.83 -12.57
N LEU A 34 8.85 -18.62 -12.08
CA LEU A 34 9.44 -18.05 -10.86
C LEU A 34 8.93 -18.76 -9.58
N LEU A 35 7.67 -19.17 -9.57
CA LEU A 35 6.99 -19.80 -8.43
C LEU A 35 7.46 -21.25 -8.21
N LYS A 36 7.85 -21.92 -9.30
CA LYS A 36 8.41 -23.29 -9.27
C LYS A 36 9.65 -23.38 -8.37
N SER A 37 10.51 -22.36 -8.39
CA SER A 37 11.71 -22.32 -7.53
C SER A 37 11.37 -22.25 -6.05
N MET A 38 10.28 -21.55 -5.69
CA MET A 38 9.82 -21.42 -4.32
C MET A 38 9.08 -22.66 -3.82
N VAL A 39 8.27 -23.30 -4.68
CA VAL A 39 7.67 -24.61 -4.36
C VAL A 39 8.77 -25.64 -4.12
N GLN A 40 9.81 -25.66 -4.97
CA GLN A 40 10.97 -26.52 -4.80
C GLN A 40 11.77 -26.20 -3.52
N TYR A 41 11.83 -24.94 -3.10
CA TYR A 41 12.39 -24.55 -1.81
C TYR A 41 11.59 -25.15 -0.64
N ILE A 42 10.26 -25.02 -0.65
CA ILE A 42 9.39 -25.57 0.40
C ILE A 42 9.58 -27.09 0.53
N GLU A 43 9.64 -27.79 -0.61
CA GLU A 43 9.85 -29.24 -0.68
C GLU A 43 11.25 -29.65 -0.21
N ASN A 44 12.31 -28.92 -0.58
CA ASN A 44 13.68 -29.26 -0.20
C ASN A 44 14.02 -28.94 1.26
N PHE A 45 13.48 -27.85 1.81
CA PHE A 45 13.88 -27.34 3.12
C PHE A 45 12.89 -27.68 4.24
N ASN A 46 11.75 -28.32 3.92
CA ASN A 46 10.73 -28.72 4.87
C ASN A 46 10.30 -27.58 5.81
N ASP A 47 10.03 -26.40 5.25
CA ASP A 47 9.73 -25.21 6.07
C ASP A 47 8.42 -25.41 6.85
N PRO A 48 8.46 -25.43 8.21
CA PRO A 48 7.29 -25.70 9.03
C PRO A 48 6.21 -24.62 8.91
N PHE A 49 6.56 -23.39 8.51
CA PHE A 49 5.61 -22.30 8.34
C PHE A 49 4.74 -22.46 7.09
N PHE A 50 5.24 -23.14 6.06
CA PHE A 50 4.53 -23.32 4.79
C PHE A 50 3.90 -24.70 4.63
N ILE A 51 4.45 -25.73 5.29
CA ILE A 51 3.90 -27.10 5.25
C ILE A 51 2.67 -27.24 6.16
N LYS A 52 2.74 -26.69 7.38
CA LYS A 52 1.63 -26.72 8.34
C LYS A 52 1.44 -25.34 8.93
N SER A 53 1.03 -24.40 8.07
CA SER A 53 0.85 -23.00 8.45
C SER A 53 -0.11 -22.88 9.64
N PRO A 54 0.36 -22.34 10.78
CA PRO A 54 -0.50 -22.17 11.94
C PRO A 54 -1.54 -21.08 11.67
N THR A 55 -2.71 -21.20 12.29
CA THR A 55 -3.85 -20.30 12.03
C THR A 55 -3.53 -18.83 12.29
N TRP A 56 -2.77 -18.54 13.36
CA TRP A 56 -2.35 -17.17 13.67
C TRP A 56 -1.49 -16.55 12.55
N PHE A 57 -0.62 -17.35 11.93
CA PHE A 57 0.27 -16.89 10.86
C PHE A 57 -0.52 -16.56 9.59
N ILE A 58 -1.47 -17.42 9.22
CA ILE A 58 -2.39 -17.17 8.11
C ILE A 58 -3.26 -15.92 8.38
N SER A 59 -3.72 -15.72 9.62
CA SER A 59 -4.48 -14.51 9.98
C SER A 59 -3.64 -13.24 9.83
N CYS A 60 -2.37 -13.25 10.25
CA CYS A 60 -1.46 -12.11 10.05
C CYS A 60 -1.24 -11.81 8.56
N LEU A 61 -1.00 -12.84 7.76
CA LEU A 61 -0.80 -12.73 6.31
C LEU A 61 -2.03 -12.16 5.59
N TYR A 62 -3.22 -12.62 6.01
CA TYR A 62 -4.49 -12.13 5.49
C TYR A 62 -4.70 -10.66 5.85
N MET A 63 -4.44 -10.27 7.09
CA MET A 63 -4.55 -8.87 7.52
C MET A 63 -3.57 -7.96 6.78
N GLU A 64 -2.35 -8.43 6.54
CA GLU A 64 -1.36 -7.69 5.75
C GLU A 64 -1.82 -7.47 4.31
N THR A 65 -2.33 -8.51 3.66
CA THR A 65 -2.80 -8.43 2.27
C THR A 65 -4.10 -7.65 2.13
N CYS A 66 -5.06 -7.84 3.02
CA CYS A 66 -6.41 -7.27 2.90
C CYS A 66 -6.57 -5.89 3.55
N VAL A 67 -5.75 -5.55 4.55
CA VAL A 67 -5.87 -4.27 5.26
C VAL A 67 -4.71 -3.35 4.94
N ARG A 68 -3.46 -3.80 5.15
CA ARG A 68 -2.29 -2.92 5.04
C ARG A 68 -2.05 -2.45 3.60
N LEU A 69 -2.06 -3.36 2.63
CA LEU A 69 -1.83 -3.02 1.21
C LEU A 69 -2.92 -2.11 0.62
N PRO A 70 -4.23 -2.42 0.74
CA PRO A 70 -5.29 -1.54 0.25
C PRO A 70 -5.31 -0.18 0.93
N MET A 71 -5.01 -0.11 2.24
CA MET A 71 -4.95 1.15 2.98
C MET A 71 -3.80 2.04 2.47
N LEU A 72 -2.65 1.47 2.14
CA LEU A 72 -1.54 2.22 1.54
C LEU A 72 -1.91 2.76 0.16
N ILE A 73 -2.48 1.91 -0.72
CA ILE A 73 -2.90 2.31 -2.07
C ILE A 73 -3.98 3.40 -2.00
N TYR A 74 -4.99 3.22 -1.14
CA TYR A 74 -6.04 4.20 -0.91
C TYR A 74 -5.47 5.54 -0.42
N SER A 75 -4.58 5.51 0.57
CA SER A 75 -4.01 6.72 1.16
C SER A 75 -3.17 7.50 0.15
N VAL A 76 -2.35 6.81 -0.66
CA VAL A 76 -1.60 7.44 -1.76
C VAL A 76 -2.54 8.05 -2.79
N HIS A 77 -3.51 7.28 -3.28
CA HIS A 77 -4.42 7.72 -4.34
C HIS A 77 -5.29 8.92 -3.93
N VAL A 78 -5.88 8.86 -2.74
CA VAL A 78 -6.72 9.96 -2.23
C VAL A 78 -5.85 11.17 -1.91
N SER A 79 -4.66 10.99 -1.35
CA SER A 79 -3.75 12.11 -1.10
C SER A 79 -3.33 12.81 -2.39
N THR A 80 -3.02 12.09 -3.48
CA THR A 80 -2.60 12.72 -4.74
C THR A 80 -3.75 13.48 -5.41
N THR A 81 -4.93 12.87 -5.50
CA THR A 81 -6.10 13.49 -6.14
C THR A 81 -6.64 14.68 -5.34
N THR A 82 -6.68 14.59 -4.00
CA THR A 82 -7.12 15.73 -3.17
C THR A 82 -6.10 16.86 -3.13
N PHE A 83 -4.81 16.54 -3.18
CA PHE A 83 -3.75 17.56 -3.30
C PHE A 83 -3.89 18.35 -4.60
N GLU A 84 -4.15 17.69 -5.73
CA GLU A 84 -4.44 18.35 -7.00
C GLU A 84 -5.64 19.31 -6.88
N CYS A 85 -6.76 18.84 -6.34
CA CYS A 85 -7.94 19.67 -6.12
C CYS A 85 -7.68 20.87 -5.19
N LEU A 86 -6.94 20.67 -4.10
CA LEU A 86 -6.54 21.76 -3.20
C LEU A 86 -5.63 22.77 -3.91
N SER A 87 -4.69 22.29 -4.72
CA SER A 87 -3.77 23.16 -5.46
C SER A 87 -4.52 24.06 -6.45
N GLU A 88 -5.49 23.50 -7.18
CA GLU A 88 -6.35 24.24 -8.09
C GLU A 88 -7.21 25.26 -7.35
N LEU A 89 -7.74 24.90 -6.18
CA LEU A 89 -8.57 25.80 -5.38
C LEU A 89 -7.76 26.95 -4.73
N PHE A 90 -6.48 26.72 -4.45
CA PHE A 90 -5.57 27.72 -3.91
C PHE A 90 -5.04 28.69 -4.98
N PHE A 91 -4.59 28.17 -6.12
CA PHE A 91 -3.86 28.93 -7.14
C PHE A 91 -4.70 29.29 -8.38
N GLY A 92 -5.78 28.58 -8.65
CA GLY A 92 -6.64 28.82 -9.81
C GLY A 92 -7.44 30.11 -9.71
N ASP A 93 -7.60 30.77 -10.85
CA ASP A 93 -8.52 31.89 -11.03
C ASP A 93 -9.92 31.36 -11.28
N HIS A 94 -10.78 31.47 -10.26
CA HIS A 94 -12.16 30.95 -10.30
C HIS A 94 -13.13 32.07 -10.62
N GLU A 95 -13.50 32.22 -11.89
CA GLU A 95 -14.54 33.15 -12.31
C GLU A 95 -15.92 32.64 -11.84
N GLY A 96 -16.53 33.34 -10.88
CA GLY A 96 -17.87 33.02 -10.36
C GLY A 96 -17.94 32.52 -8.91
N LEU A 97 -16.81 32.31 -8.25
CA LEU A 97 -16.75 31.89 -6.84
C LEU A 97 -16.36 33.05 -5.92
N LEU A 98 -17.19 33.35 -4.92
CA LEU A 98 -16.84 34.38 -3.93
C LEU A 98 -15.66 33.90 -3.08
N LYS A 99 -14.71 34.79 -2.77
CA LYS A 99 -13.49 34.44 -2.03
C LYS A 99 -13.77 33.80 -0.66
N SER A 100 -14.88 34.15 0.00
CA SER A 100 -15.32 33.53 1.26
C SER A 100 -15.81 32.09 1.08
N GLN A 101 -16.57 31.81 0.02
CA GLN A 101 -17.05 30.46 -0.32
C GLN A 101 -15.87 29.55 -0.66
N ARG A 102 -14.86 30.07 -1.36
CA ARG A 102 -13.62 29.36 -1.67
C ARG A 102 -12.85 28.96 -0.41
N ASN A 103 -12.67 29.87 0.55
CA ASN A 103 -11.98 29.56 1.81
C ASN A 103 -12.74 28.55 2.67
N LEU A 104 -14.08 28.60 2.64
CA LEU A 104 -14.94 27.64 3.32
C LEU A 104 -14.81 26.26 2.68
N LEU A 105 -14.80 26.17 1.34
CA LEU A 105 -14.58 24.94 0.60
C LEU A 105 -13.20 24.35 0.88
N LEU A 106 -12.14 25.17 0.87
CA LEU A 106 -10.80 24.77 1.27
C LEU A 106 -10.78 24.14 2.66
N SER A 107 -11.45 24.77 3.63
CA SER A 107 -11.52 24.28 5.00
C SER A 107 -12.23 22.93 5.11
N PHE A 108 -13.25 22.68 4.29
CA PHE A 108 -13.93 21.39 4.24
C PHE A 108 -13.12 20.30 3.53
N TYR A 109 -12.37 20.63 2.49
CA TYR A 109 -11.53 19.65 1.77
C TYR A 109 -10.23 19.31 2.50
N PHE A 110 -9.71 20.23 3.30
CA PHE A 110 -8.47 20.04 4.07
C PHE A 110 -8.44 18.76 4.94
N PRO A 111 -9.47 18.41 5.74
CA PRO A 111 -9.47 17.16 6.51
C PRO A 111 -9.45 15.91 5.62
N TYR A 112 -10.07 15.95 4.43
CA TYR A 112 -10.06 14.84 3.48
C TYR A 112 -8.68 14.60 2.86
N PHE A 113 -7.80 15.60 2.85
CA PHE A 113 -6.39 15.43 2.51
C PHE A 113 -5.56 15.01 3.73
N MET A 114 -5.76 15.66 4.89
CA MET A 114 -4.96 15.42 6.10
C MET A 114 -5.02 13.97 6.58
N ILE A 115 -6.22 13.39 6.64
CA ILE A 115 -6.41 12.02 7.16
C ILE A 115 -5.63 10.98 6.33
N PRO A 116 -5.82 10.88 4.99
CA PRO A 116 -5.05 9.93 4.18
C PRO A 116 -3.56 10.27 4.13
N PHE A 117 -3.18 11.54 4.19
CA PHE A 117 -1.76 11.92 4.25
C PHE A 117 -1.10 11.43 5.55
N ILE A 118 -1.77 11.57 6.70
CA ILE A 118 -1.27 11.02 7.97
C ILE A 118 -1.18 9.49 7.91
N CYS A 119 -2.20 8.81 7.36
CA CYS A 119 -2.15 7.36 7.18
C CYS A 119 -0.98 6.90 6.28
N LEU A 120 -0.69 7.68 5.23
CA LEU A 120 0.45 7.44 4.35
C LEU A 120 1.78 7.59 5.08
N ILE A 121 1.91 8.63 5.91
CA ILE A 121 3.11 8.88 6.72
C ILE A 121 3.29 7.81 7.80
N ASP A 122 2.23 7.41 8.52
CA ASP A 122 2.29 6.30 9.49
C ASP A 122 2.73 5.00 8.82
N SER A 123 2.13 4.68 7.66
CA SER A 123 2.49 3.50 6.88
C SER A 123 3.95 3.54 6.45
N PHE A 124 4.47 4.70 6.06
CA PHE A 124 5.88 4.87 5.68
C PHE A 124 6.82 4.66 6.88
N PHE A 125 6.53 5.27 8.03
CA PHE A 125 7.37 5.12 9.23
C PHE A 125 7.40 3.69 9.75
N ARG A 126 6.26 3.00 9.72
CA ARG A 126 6.15 1.61 10.18
C ARG A 126 6.92 0.61 9.30
N ILE A 127 7.26 0.99 8.07
CA ILE A 127 8.07 0.16 7.17
C ILE A 127 9.57 0.45 7.36
N ASN A 128 9.93 1.65 7.81
CA ASN A 128 11.31 2.06 8.00
C ASN A 128 11.89 1.69 9.39
N ASN A 129 11.01 1.44 10.37
CA ASN A 129 11.35 0.98 11.73
C ASN A 129 11.20 -0.54 11.84
#